data_AF-A0A1E3AF72-F1
#
_entry.id   AF-A0A1E3AF72-F1
#
_cell.length_a   1.000
_cell.length_b   1.000
_cell.length_c   1.000
_cell.angle_alpha   90.00
_cell.angle_beta   90.00
_cell.angle_gamma   90.00
#
_symmetry.space_group_name_H-M   'P 1'
#
loop_
_entity.id
_entity.type
_entity.pdbx_description
1 polymer ?
#
loop_
_entity_poly.entity_id
_entity_poly.type
_entity_poly.pdbx_seq_one_letter_code
_entity_poly.pdbx_strand_id
1 'polypeptide(L)'
;MLYTYRSLTPEDMDFFEKMPISQKIQPEGFTAFTACHGSPFKVNEKMLPEDENTRQIMERTETPLILFGHTHVQRKIEYQGRIALNPGSVGIPLYSSGMTQYMILHGENGCWREEYISLPYDTDRVIREMHEADMYRHAPYWSRITEKILQEGRVSHGTVLGRVMELCREETGSCNWPDIPEKYWEQAIGELL
;
A
#
# COMPACT_ATOMS: atom_id res chain seq x y z
N MET A 1 8.12 10.58 -6.50
CA MET A 1 7.74 10.54 -7.93
C MET A 1 7.70 11.95 -8.49
N LEU A 2 8.52 12.26 -9.49
CA LEU A 2 8.59 13.61 -10.10
C LEU A 2 7.32 13.98 -10.88
N TYR A 3 6.72 13.02 -11.59
CA TYR A 3 5.46 13.20 -12.31
C TYR A 3 4.35 13.70 -11.38
N THR A 4 4.08 12.95 -10.31
CA THR A 4 3.06 13.33 -9.31
C THR A 4 3.32 14.71 -8.74
N TYR A 5 4.56 15.01 -8.32
CA TYR A 5 4.89 16.32 -7.76
C TYR A 5 4.60 17.48 -8.72
N ARG A 6 4.84 17.29 -10.03
CA ARG A 6 4.54 18.31 -11.06
C ARG A 6 3.05 18.43 -11.40
N SER A 7 2.27 17.39 -11.12
CA SER A 7 0.83 17.35 -11.39
C SER A 7 -0.02 17.82 -10.21
N LEU A 8 0.56 17.99 -9.02
CA LEU A 8 -0.13 18.48 -7.84
C LEU A 8 -0.11 20.02 -7.78
N THR A 9 -1.24 20.59 -7.42
CA THR A 9 -1.40 22.03 -7.14
C THR A 9 -1.07 22.34 -5.67
N PRO A 10 -0.84 23.61 -5.30
CA PRO A 10 -0.74 24.01 -3.90
C PRO A 10 -1.97 23.58 -3.08
N GLU A 11 -3.17 23.67 -3.66
CA GLU A 11 -4.42 23.25 -3.02
C GLU A 11 -4.44 21.74 -2.72
N ASP A 12 -3.89 20.90 -3.62
CA ASP A 12 -3.76 19.47 -3.39
C ASP A 12 -2.78 19.18 -2.25
N MET A 13 -1.64 19.90 -2.22
CA MET A 13 -0.63 19.75 -1.17
C MET A 13 -1.19 20.15 0.20
N ASP A 14 -1.89 21.28 0.28
CA ASP A 14 -2.58 21.76 1.48
C ASP A 14 -3.64 20.78 1.96
N PHE A 15 -4.33 20.10 1.04
CA PHE A 15 -5.31 19.07 1.37
C PHE A 15 -4.63 17.86 2.02
N PHE A 16 -3.56 17.32 1.41
CA PHE A 16 -2.86 16.15 1.94
C PHE A 16 -2.13 16.43 3.26
N GLU A 17 -1.58 17.64 3.44
CA GLU A 17 -0.89 18.02 4.68
C GLU A 17 -1.84 18.04 5.89
N LYS A 18 -3.12 18.36 5.68
CA LYS A 18 -4.13 18.39 6.74
C LYS A 18 -4.69 17.01 7.10
N MET A 19 -4.38 15.97 6.34
CA MET A 19 -4.89 14.63 6.60
C MET A 19 -4.23 14.02 7.85
N PRO A 20 -5.00 13.51 8.82
CA PRO A 20 -4.43 12.88 10.00
C PRO A 20 -3.83 11.51 9.64
N ILE A 21 -2.81 11.07 10.40
CA ILE A 21 -2.22 9.73 10.26
C ILE A 21 -3.27 8.64 10.52
N SER A 22 -4.19 8.90 11.45
CA SER A 22 -5.31 8.03 11.78
C SER A 22 -6.52 8.81 12.27
N GLN A 23 -7.70 8.20 12.14
CA GLN A 23 -8.96 8.78 12.57
C GLN A 23 -9.84 7.73 13.23
N LYS A 24 -10.39 8.04 14.41
CA LYS A 24 -11.45 7.27 15.03
C LYS A 24 -12.79 7.67 14.44
N ILE A 25 -13.56 6.70 13.97
CA ILE A 25 -14.85 6.89 13.32
C ILE A 25 -15.90 6.14 14.13
N GLN A 26 -17.00 6.82 14.48
CA GLN A 26 -18.07 6.28 15.32
C GLN A 26 -19.43 6.56 14.65
N PRO A 27 -19.89 5.66 13.77
CA PRO A 27 -21.24 5.75 13.22
C PRO A 27 -22.29 5.54 14.33
N GLU A 28 -23.42 6.20 14.21
CA GLU A 28 -24.53 6.09 15.18
C GLU A 28 -25.06 4.65 15.22
N GLY A 29 -25.18 4.08 16.42
CA GLY A 29 -25.68 2.71 16.63
C GLY A 29 -24.68 1.58 16.34
N PHE A 30 -23.42 1.89 15.99
CA PHE A 30 -22.37 0.90 15.75
C PHE A 30 -21.20 1.06 16.73
N THR A 31 -20.24 0.13 16.71
CA THR A 31 -19.00 0.26 17.48
C THR A 31 -17.98 1.11 16.71
N ALA A 32 -17.24 2.01 17.37
CA ALA A 32 -16.19 2.78 16.72
C ALA A 32 -15.09 1.88 16.12
N PHE A 33 -14.46 2.39 15.05
CA PHE A 33 -13.26 1.82 14.46
C PHE A 33 -12.22 2.91 14.18
N THR A 34 -10.96 2.50 14.04
CA THR A 34 -9.85 3.40 13.68
C THR A 34 -9.48 3.17 12.23
N ALA A 35 -9.39 4.22 11.42
CA ALA A 35 -8.91 4.16 10.04
C ALA A 35 -7.52 4.80 9.92
N CYS A 36 -6.61 4.17 9.18
CA CYS A 36 -5.24 4.64 8.97
C CYS A 36 -4.65 4.08 7.65
N HIS A 37 -3.51 4.62 7.18
CA HIS A 37 -2.83 4.07 6.00
C HIS A 37 -1.95 2.85 6.34
N GLY A 38 -0.93 3.03 7.18
CA GLY A 38 -0.03 1.96 7.62
C GLY A 38 -0.46 1.38 8.97
N SER A 39 -0.12 2.10 10.04
CA SER A 39 -0.66 1.88 11.39
C SER A 39 -1.29 3.16 11.94
N PRO A 40 -2.06 3.08 13.05
CA PRO A 40 -2.61 4.26 13.71
C PRO A 40 -1.57 5.28 14.20
N PHE A 41 -0.31 4.84 14.35
CA PHE A 41 0.77 5.63 14.95
C PHE A 41 1.85 6.04 13.93
N LYS A 42 1.91 5.38 12.77
CA LYS A 42 2.95 5.63 11.77
C LYS A 42 2.45 5.27 10.36
N VAL A 43 2.46 6.28 9.48
CA VAL A 43 1.87 6.19 8.13
C VAL A 43 2.48 5.10 7.24
N ASN A 44 3.79 4.85 7.36
CA ASN A 44 4.53 3.88 6.53
C ASN A 44 4.87 2.58 7.28
N GLU A 45 4.18 2.29 8.37
CA GLU A 45 4.35 1.04 9.11
C GLU A 45 3.51 -0.08 8.50
N LYS A 46 4.11 -1.26 8.35
CA LYS A 46 3.41 -2.44 7.85
C LYS A 46 2.78 -3.17 9.02
N MET A 47 1.46 -3.37 8.96
CA MET A 47 0.76 -4.33 9.81
C MET A 47 0.71 -5.68 9.09
N LEU A 48 1.35 -6.70 9.66
CA LEU A 48 1.54 -8.03 9.08
C LEU A 48 0.98 -9.12 10.03
N PRO A 49 0.46 -10.25 9.50
CA PRO A 49 0.03 -11.35 10.35
C PRO A 49 1.24 -11.96 11.08
N GLU A 50 1.00 -12.45 12.29
CA GLU A 50 2.02 -13.09 13.15
C GLU A 50 3.22 -12.20 13.53
N ASP A 51 3.16 -10.90 13.22
CA ASP A 51 4.18 -9.92 13.57
C ASP A 51 3.92 -9.31 14.96
N GLU A 52 4.95 -9.29 15.79
CA GLU A 52 4.84 -8.85 17.19
C GLU A 52 4.55 -7.34 17.30
N ASN A 53 5.13 -6.53 16.42
CA ASN A 53 4.83 -5.10 16.38
C ASN A 53 3.37 -4.85 16.01
N THR A 54 2.81 -5.63 15.07
CA THR A 54 1.40 -5.58 14.68
C THR A 54 0.49 -5.92 15.86
N ARG A 55 0.83 -6.92 16.67
CA ARG A 55 0.09 -7.26 17.89
C ARG A 55 0.09 -6.09 18.89
N GLN A 56 1.26 -5.50 19.15
CA GLN A 56 1.39 -4.34 20.05
C GLN A 56 0.60 -3.13 19.54
N ILE A 57 0.59 -2.88 18.24
CA ILE A 57 -0.23 -1.84 17.60
C ILE A 57 -1.71 -2.10 17.87
N MET A 58 -2.17 -3.33 17.63
CA MET A 58 -3.58 -3.71 17.84
C MET A 58 -3.99 -3.53 19.31
N GLU A 59 -3.16 -3.99 20.27
CA GLU A 59 -3.43 -3.85 21.70
C GLU A 59 -3.52 -2.39 22.15
N ARG A 60 -2.62 -1.54 21.66
CA ARG A 60 -2.56 -0.11 22.00
C ARG A 60 -3.65 0.73 21.33
N THR A 61 -4.29 0.22 20.28
CA THR A 61 -5.35 0.95 19.58
C THR A 61 -6.64 0.92 20.40
N GLU A 62 -7.30 2.06 20.58
CA GLU A 62 -8.48 2.15 21.44
C GLU A 62 -9.67 1.34 20.94
N THR A 63 -9.85 1.26 19.62
CA THR A 63 -11.01 0.60 19.00
C THR A 63 -10.75 -0.88 18.75
N PRO A 64 -11.78 -1.74 18.84
CA PRO A 64 -11.63 -3.17 18.57
C PRO A 64 -11.44 -3.49 17.09
N LEU A 65 -11.86 -2.58 16.19
CA LEU A 65 -11.67 -2.68 14.75
C LEU A 65 -10.69 -1.61 14.25
N ILE A 66 -9.77 -2.01 13.38
CA ILE A 66 -8.81 -1.16 12.68
C ILE A 66 -8.98 -1.38 11.17
N LEU A 67 -9.19 -0.32 10.41
CA LEU A 67 -9.09 -0.32 8.95
C LEU A 67 -7.71 0.24 8.59
N PHE A 68 -6.93 -0.54 7.86
CA PHE A 68 -5.59 -0.16 7.44
C PHE A 68 -5.37 -0.48 5.95
N GLY A 69 -4.27 0.00 5.37
CA GLY A 69 -3.91 -0.20 3.98
C GLY A 69 -2.42 -0.52 3.85
N HIS A 70 -1.72 0.25 3.01
CA HIS A 70 -0.27 0.23 2.83
C HIS A 70 0.36 -1.03 2.22
N THR A 71 -0.05 -2.23 2.62
CA THR A 71 0.52 -3.49 2.10
C THR A 71 -0.07 -3.90 0.75
N HIS A 72 -1.23 -3.33 0.37
CA HIS A 72 -1.94 -3.59 -0.88
C HIS A 72 -2.44 -5.04 -1.05
N VAL A 73 -2.58 -5.77 0.07
CA VAL A 73 -3.06 -7.15 0.08
C VAL A 73 -4.32 -7.23 0.92
N GLN A 74 -5.41 -7.72 0.35
CA GLN A 74 -6.63 -8.01 1.11
C GLN A 74 -6.32 -8.93 2.29
N ARG A 75 -6.65 -8.50 3.51
CA ARG A 75 -6.25 -9.23 4.71
C ARG A 75 -7.07 -8.90 5.93
N LYS A 76 -7.42 -9.94 6.67
CA LYS A 76 -7.89 -9.88 8.05
C LYS A 76 -6.81 -10.36 8.99
N ILE A 77 -6.53 -9.60 10.05
CA ILE A 77 -5.64 -9.96 11.15
C ILE A 77 -6.47 -9.97 12.42
N GLU A 78 -6.45 -11.07 13.16
CA GLU A 78 -7.19 -11.25 14.41
C GLU A 78 -6.22 -11.46 15.57
N TYR A 79 -6.40 -10.69 16.64
CA TYR A 79 -5.57 -10.81 17.83
C TYR A 79 -6.33 -10.37 19.08
N GLN A 80 -6.46 -11.26 20.07
CA GLN A 80 -7.15 -10.99 21.35
C GLN A 80 -8.53 -10.32 21.20
N GLY A 81 -9.36 -10.81 20.27
CA GLY A 81 -10.71 -10.27 20.02
C GLY A 81 -10.73 -8.93 19.27
N ARG A 82 -9.58 -8.44 18.81
CA ARG A 82 -9.45 -7.27 17.93
C ARG A 82 -9.25 -7.71 16.49
N ILE A 83 -9.73 -6.90 15.56
CA ILE A 83 -9.69 -7.17 14.12
C ILE A 83 -9.00 -5.99 13.43
N ALA A 84 -8.04 -6.27 12.56
CA ALA A 84 -7.52 -5.33 11.59
C ALA A 84 -7.85 -5.80 10.17
N LEU A 85 -8.44 -4.93 9.36
CA LEU A 85 -8.89 -5.22 7.99
C LEU A 85 -8.14 -4.35 6.99
N ASN A 86 -7.61 -4.99 5.96
CA ASN A 86 -6.98 -4.36 4.82
C ASN A 86 -7.83 -4.61 3.57
N PRO A 87 -8.39 -3.58 2.92
CA PRO A 87 -9.25 -3.75 1.75
C PRO A 87 -8.48 -4.16 0.48
N GLY A 88 -7.14 -4.25 0.55
CA GLY A 88 -6.27 -4.39 -0.60
C GLY A 88 -5.96 -3.04 -1.22
N SER A 89 -5.88 -3.00 -2.54
CA SER A 89 -5.58 -1.78 -3.27
C SER A 89 -6.40 -1.70 -4.56
N VAL A 90 -6.93 -0.51 -4.85
CA VAL A 90 -7.64 -0.25 -6.10
C VAL A 90 -6.68 -0.15 -7.29
N GLY A 91 -5.58 0.58 -7.14
CA GLY A 91 -4.67 0.91 -8.26
C GLY A 91 -3.44 0.01 -8.41
N ILE A 92 -2.92 -0.52 -7.30
CA ILE A 92 -1.72 -1.39 -7.27
C ILE A 92 -2.04 -2.69 -6.50
N PRO A 93 -2.95 -3.53 -7.00
CA PRO A 93 -3.43 -4.69 -6.26
C PRO A 93 -2.39 -5.83 -6.28
N LEU A 94 -1.97 -6.31 -5.10
CA LEU A 94 -1.02 -7.41 -4.99
C LEU A 94 -1.74 -8.74 -4.76
N TYR A 95 -1.22 -9.80 -5.39
CA TYR A 95 -1.77 -11.16 -5.34
C TYR A 95 -3.23 -11.28 -5.78
N SER A 96 -3.67 -10.42 -6.70
CA SER A 96 -5.04 -10.37 -7.23
C SER A 96 -5.17 -10.71 -8.72
N SER A 97 -4.05 -11.11 -9.36
CA SER A 97 -3.99 -11.28 -10.82
C SER A 97 -4.43 -10.03 -11.59
N GLY A 98 -4.01 -8.85 -11.13
CA GLY A 98 -4.33 -7.57 -11.75
C GLY A 98 -5.73 -7.03 -11.46
N MET A 99 -6.58 -7.74 -10.72
CA MET A 99 -7.93 -7.27 -10.36
C MET A 99 -7.85 -6.16 -9.30
N THR A 100 -8.63 -5.09 -9.47
CA THR A 100 -8.79 -4.05 -8.44
C THR A 100 -9.42 -4.65 -7.19
N GLN A 101 -8.94 -4.25 -6.01
CA GLN A 101 -9.39 -4.76 -4.73
C GLN A 101 -9.91 -3.65 -3.83
N TYR A 102 -11.07 -3.89 -3.22
CA TYR A 102 -11.63 -3.08 -2.16
C TYR A 102 -12.48 -3.94 -1.23
N MET A 103 -13.06 -3.31 -0.21
CA MET A 103 -13.91 -3.99 0.77
C MET A 103 -15.16 -3.15 1.04
N ILE A 104 -16.30 -3.83 1.19
CA ILE A 104 -17.51 -3.25 1.78
C ILE A 104 -17.54 -3.66 3.24
N LEU A 105 -17.70 -2.68 4.14
CA LEU A 105 -17.89 -2.92 5.57
C LEU A 105 -19.38 -2.81 5.91
N HIS A 106 -20.02 -3.95 6.11
CA HIS A 106 -21.44 -4.03 6.45
C HIS A 106 -21.66 -3.82 7.94
N GLY A 107 -22.62 -2.97 8.29
CA GLY A 107 -23.12 -2.86 9.65
C GLY A 107 -24.30 -3.80 9.87
N GLU A 108 -24.15 -4.82 10.72
CA GLU A 108 -25.17 -5.83 10.99
C GLU A 108 -25.33 -6.01 12.51
N ASN A 109 -26.52 -5.75 13.06
CA ASN A 109 -26.83 -5.92 14.50
C ASN A 109 -25.85 -5.20 15.46
N GLY A 110 -25.34 -4.02 15.08
CA GLY A 110 -24.35 -3.27 15.86
C GLY A 110 -22.90 -3.75 15.72
N CYS A 111 -22.68 -4.81 14.94
CA CYS A 111 -21.38 -5.37 14.60
C CYS A 111 -20.97 -5.01 13.17
N TRP A 112 -19.68 -5.18 12.87
CA TRP A 112 -19.12 -4.99 11.53
C TRP A 112 -18.81 -6.33 10.88
N ARG A 113 -19.14 -6.47 9.59
CA ARG A 113 -18.79 -7.60 8.74
C ARG A 113 -18.12 -7.14 7.47
N GLU A 114 -16.93 -7.66 7.17
CA GLU A 114 -16.22 -7.41 5.93
C GLU A 114 -16.78 -8.23 4.75
N GLU A 115 -16.80 -7.63 3.57
CA GLU A 115 -16.95 -8.29 2.29
C GLU A 115 -15.82 -7.82 1.36
N TYR A 116 -14.92 -8.73 1.01
CA TYR A 116 -13.84 -8.44 0.07
C TYR A 116 -14.30 -8.59 -1.37
N ILE A 117 -13.97 -7.60 -2.19
CA ILE A 117 -14.35 -7.56 -3.59
C ILE A 117 -13.09 -7.44 -4.43
N SER A 118 -13.00 -8.29 -5.46
CA SER A 118 -11.99 -8.23 -6.53
C SER A 118 -12.72 -8.14 -7.86
N LEU A 119 -12.40 -7.15 -8.69
CA LEU A 119 -13.05 -6.94 -9.99
C LEU A 119 -12.02 -6.76 -11.10
N PRO A 120 -12.26 -7.29 -12.31
CA PRO A 120 -11.44 -6.96 -13.47
C PRO A 120 -11.67 -5.51 -13.88
N TYR A 121 -10.63 -4.89 -14.43
CA TYR A 121 -10.70 -3.60 -15.11
C TYR A 121 -9.68 -3.61 -16.26
N ASP A 122 -9.73 -2.58 -17.11
CA ASP A 122 -8.83 -2.47 -18.27
C ASP A 122 -7.42 -2.03 -17.82
N THR A 123 -6.62 -2.99 -17.35
CA THR A 123 -5.22 -2.78 -16.94
C THR A 123 -4.36 -2.36 -18.12
N ASP A 124 -4.63 -2.87 -19.32
CA ASP A 124 -3.93 -2.49 -20.55
C ASP A 124 -4.12 -1.00 -20.86
N ARG A 125 -5.32 -0.46 -20.62
CA ARG A 125 -5.57 0.99 -20.73
C ARG A 125 -4.74 1.78 -19.74
N VAL A 126 -4.68 1.36 -18.47
CA VAL A 126 -3.87 2.07 -17.47
C VAL A 126 -2.38 2.03 -17.85
N ILE A 127 -1.88 0.90 -18.35
CA ILE A 127 -0.50 0.78 -18.82
C ILE A 127 -0.25 1.73 -20.01
N ARG A 128 -1.18 1.84 -20.96
CA ARG A 128 -1.09 2.83 -22.05
C ARG A 128 -1.05 4.26 -21.53
N GLU A 129 -1.93 4.62 -20.59
CA GLU A 129 -1.96 5.95 -19.96
C GLU A 129 -0.63 6.26 -19.22
N MET A 130 0.00 5.25 -18.59
CA MET A 130 1.34 5.41 -17.97
C MET A 130 2.44 5.71 -19.01
N HIS A 131 2.36 5.12 -20.21
CA HIS A 131 3.27 5.44 -21.31
C HIS A 131 3.03 6.85 -21.86
N GLU A 132 1.77 7.22 -22.10
CA GLU A 132 1.38 8.54 -22.60
C GLU A 132 1.76 9.67 -21.63
N ALA A 133 1.76 9.39 -20.33
CA ALA A 133 2.19 10.31 -19.27
C ALA A 133 3.71 10.38 -19.06
N ASP A 134 4.52 9.75 -19.93
CA ASP A 134 5.99 9.72 -19.85
C ASP A 134 6.52 9.18 -18.49
N MET A 135 5.74 8.35 -17.78
CA MET A 135 6.14 7.88 -16.45
C MET A 135 7.43 7.07 -16.48
N TYR A 136 7.64 6.27 -17.52
CA TYR A 136 8.85 5.46 -17.73
C TYR A 136 10.10 6.32 -17.97
N ARG A 137 9.94 7.57 -18.44
CA ARG A 137 11.04 8.52 -18.53
C ARG A 137 11.39 9.13 -17.19
N HIS A 138 10.39 9.38 -16.35
CA HIS A 138 10.57 10.02 -15.04
C HIS A 138 10.95 9.06 -13.91
N ALA A 139 10.54 7.80 -13.99
CA ALA A 139 10.78 6.77 -12.99
C ALA A 139 10.83 5.37 -13.65
N PRO A 140 11.85 5.10 -14.50
CA PRO A 140 11.88 3.93 -15.39
C PRO A 140 11.62 2.61 -14.66
N TYR A 141 12.36 2.36 -13.58
CA TYR A 141 12.27 1.11 -12.84
C TYR A 141 10.99 1.01 -12.03
N TRP A 142 10.54 2.10 -11.42
CA TRP A 142 9.29 2.12 -10.65
C TRP A 142 8.08 1.87 -11.54
N SER A 143 8.05 2.46 -12.74
CA SER A 143 7.02 2.22 -13.76
C SER A 143 7.00 0.78 -14.26
N ARG A 144 8.17 0.18 -14.52
CA ARG A 144 8.26 -1.24 -14.92
C ARG A 144 7.73 -2.18 -13.84
N ILE A 145 8.03 -1.90 -12.57
CA ILE A 145 7.47 -2.69 -11.45
C ILE A 145 5.96 -2.51 -11.38
N THR A 146 5.45 -1.28 -11.49
CA THR A 146 4.01 -1.01 -11.50
C THR A 146 3.31 -1.77 -12.63
N GLU A 147 3.83 -1.71 -13.86
CA GLU A 147 3.30 -2.46 -15.00
C GLU A 147 3.23 -3.96 -14.71
N LYS A 148 4.30 -4.54 -14.14
CA LYS A 148 4.32 -5.95 -13.77
C LYS A 148 3.34 -6.30 -12.64
N ILE A 149 3.10 -5.39 -11.71
CA ILE A 149 2.02 -5.56 -10.72
C ILE A 149 0.66 -5.57 -11.41
N LEU A 150 0.41 -4.66 -12.36
CA LEU A 150 -0.85 -4.61 -13.11
C LEU A 150 -1.08 -5.87 -13.97
N GLN A 151 -0.01 -6.47 -14.50
CA GLN A 151 -0.07 -7.68 -15.32
C GLN A 151 -0.20 -8.96 -14.47
N GLU A 152 0.52 -9.07 -13.35
CA GLU A 152 0.68 -10.33 -12.61
C GLU A 152 0.45 -10.22 -11.09
N GLY A 153 0.80 -9.07 -10.49
CA GLY A 153 0.57 -8.78 -9.07
C GLY A 153 1.45 -9.56 -8.07
N ARG A 154 2.53 -10.22 -8.51
CA ARG A 154 3.32 -11.15 -7.66
C ARG A 154 4.44 -10.50 -6.84
N VAL A 155 5.07 -9.46 -7.38
CA VAL A 155 6.25 -8.82 -6.79
C VAL A 155 5.93 -7.36 -6.49
N SER A 156 6.09 -6.97 -5.22
CA SER A 156 5.79 -5.60 -4.78
C SER A 156 6.94 -4.64 -5.03
N HIS A 157 6.66 -3.33 -5.12
CA HIS A 157 7.69 -2.29 -5.10
C HIS A 157 8.62 -2.42 -3.89
N GLY A 158 8.07 -2.76 -2.72
CA GLY A 158 8.86 -2.94 -1.50
C GLY A 158 9.84 -4.12 -1.57
N THR A 159 9.47 -5.20 -2.27
CA THR A 159 10.33 -6.38 -2.50
C THR A 159 11.52 -5.99 -3.39
N VAL A 160 11.24 -5.35 -4.53
CA VAL A 160 12.30 -4.91 -5.45
C VAL A 160 13.19 -3.87 -4.79
N LEU A 161 12.63 -2.85 -4.13
CA LEU A 161 13.41 -1.85 -3.39
C LEU A 161 14.29 -2.49 -2.31
N GLY A 162 13.78 -3.47 -1.57
CA GLY A 162 14.56 -4.21 -0.57
C GLY A 162 15.80 -4.84 -1.19
N ARG A 163 15.65 -5.50 -2.35
CA ARG A 163 16.76 -6.11 -3.10
C ARG A 163 17.72 -5.07 -3.67
N VAL A 164 17.21 -3.98 -4.23
CA VAL A 164 18.03 -2.84 -4.71
C VAL A 164 18.90 -2.27 -3.59
N MET A 165 18.33 -2.06 -2.41
CA MET A 165 19.07 -1.54 -1.26
C MET A 165 20.09 -2.54 -0.72
N GLU A 166 19.81 -3.84 -0.79
CA GLU A 166 20.76 -4.89 -0.45
C GLU A 166 21.97 -4.86 -1.39
N LEU A 167 21.75 -4.90 -2.71
CA LEU A 167 22.81 -4.81 -3.72
C LEU A 167 23.68 -3.56 -3.54
N CYS A 168 23.05 -2.41 -3.26
CA CYS A 168 23.77 -1.15 -3.02
C CYS A 168 24.65 -1.21 -1.77
N ARG A 169 24.15 -1.82 -0.67
CA ARG A 169 24.92 -2.02 0.56
C ARG A 169 26.07 -3.01 0.38
N GLU A 170 25.87 -4.09 -0.36
CA GLU A 170 26.89 -5.10 -0.60
C GLU A 170 28.11 -4.50 -1.33
N GLU A 171 27.89 -3.62 -2.31
CA GLU A 171 28.99 -3.02 -3.07
C GLU A 171 29.59 -1.78 -2.40
N THR A 172 28.78 -0.92 -1.77
CA THR A 172 29.24 0.41 -1.29
C THR A 172 29.34 0.52 0.24
N GLY A 173 28.91 -0.50 0.97
CA GLY A 173 28.86 -0.52 2.43
C GLY A 173 27.71 0.30 3.04
N SER A 174 26.97 1.06 2.24
CA SER A 174 25.82 1.85 2.68
C SER A 174 24.77 1.95 1.58
N CYS A 175 23.58 2.47 1.88
CA CYS A 175 22.58 2.75 0.86
C CYS A 175 21.68 3.88 1.35
N ASN A 176 21.54 4.93 0.55
CA ASN A 176 20.67 6.06 0.84
C ASN A 176 19.45 6.04 -0.09
N TRP A 177 18.27 5.77 0.45
CA TRP A 177 17.01 5.90 -0.29
C TRP A 177 16.47 7.34 -0.10
N PRO A 178 16.05 8.03 -1.17
CA PRO A 178 15.77 7.53 -2.52
C PRO A 178 16.93 7.56 -3.53
N ASP A 179 18.09 8.08 -3.14
CA ASP A 179 19.24 8.32 -4.02
C ASP A 179 20.09 7.05 -4.30
N ILE A 180 19.50 6.06 -4.97
CA ILE A 180 20.16 4.80 -5.29
C ILE A 180 20.52 4.75 -6.79
N PRO A 181 21.79 4.47 -7.17
CA PRO A 181 22.20 4.35 -8.56
C PRO A 181 21.37 3.34 -9.38
N GLU A 182 21.07 3.70 -10.63
CA GLU A 182 20.22 2.92 -11.55
C GLU A 182 20.70 1.49 -11.80
N LYS A 183 22.01 1.24 -11.77
CA LYS A 183 22.59 -0.11 -11.96
C LYS A 183 22.02 -1.17 -11.00
N TYR A 184 21.71 -0.78 -9.75
CA TYR A 184 21.15 -1.70 -8.76
C TYR A 184 19.68 -2.01 -9.05
N TRP A 185 18.94 -1.04 -9.58
CA TRP A 185 17.57 -1.23 -10.04
C TRP A 185 17.50 -2.17 -11.23
N GLU A 186 18.38 -1.96 -12.21
CA GLU A 186 18.48 -2.81 -13.40
C GLU A 186 18.77 -4.27 -13.02
N GLN A 187 19.74 -4.47 -12.13
CA GLN A 187 20.07 -5.80 -11.63
C GLN A 187 18.90 -6.45 -10.87
N ALA A 188 18.32 -5.76 -9.89
CA ALA A 188 17.21 -6.31 -9.09
C ALA A 188 15.99 -6.64 -9.95
N ILE A 189 15.71 -5.85 -10.99
CA ILE A 189 14.62 -6.13 -11.93
C ILE A 189 14.94 -7.37 -12.76
N GLY A 190 16.16 -7.52 -13.28
CA GLY A 190 16.55 -8.73 -14.02
C GLY A 190 16.54 -10.00 -13.17
N GLU A 191 16.66 -9.89 -11.85
CA GLU A 191 16.57 -11.01 -10.91
C GLU A 191 15.13 -11.38 -10.53
N LEU A 192 14.22 -10.40 -10.48
CA LEU A 192 12.90 -10.55 -9.85
C LEU A 192 11.70 -10.47 -10.80
N LEU A 193 11.84 -9.87 -11.99
CA LEU A 193 10.77 -9.65 -12.97
C LEU A 193 11.09 -10.33 -14.30
#